data_AF-A0A011NKF9-F1
#
_entry.id   AF-A0A011NKF9-F1
#
_cell.length_a   1.000
_cell.length_b   1.000
_cell.length_c   1.000
_cell.angle_alpha   90.00
_cell.angle_beta   90.00
_cell.angle_gamma   90.00
#
_symmetry.space_group_name_H-M   'P 1'
#
loop_
_entity.id
_entity.type
_entity.pdbx_description
1 polymer ?
#
loop_
_entity_poly.entity_id
_entity_poly.type
_entity_poly.pdbx_seq_one_letter_code
_entity_poly.pdbx_strand_id
1 'polypeptide(L)'
;MRALADVAGVGKLRAQALLASPVDGIVSARLFEPGSTIVAGQAVLQVINPASLWVRARIDQGQAGGVRVGQSAEIVLRSDAKRVYPGEVQRVDWLSDSVAEERIVNVAFAAIPDALSIGELVEVTIGTAELPDAPWLPAAAVKRVDRQDGVWRIKDGRVAFHPVEVGISTLDGRSQILAGLAAGDEVVVHSEQALQPDAKVRVVAAIVGARR
;
A
#
# COMPACT_ATOMS: atom_id res chain seq x y z
N MET A 1 -18.76 -0.60 -66.39
CA MET A 1 -19.39 -0.61 -65.05
C MET A 1 -19.15 -1.92 -64.28
N ARG A 2 -19.28 -3.12 -64.89
CA ARG A 2 -19.06 -4.43 -64.21
C ARG A 2 -17.61 -4.69 -63.76
N ALA A 3 -16.62 -4.46 -64.64
CA ALA A 3 -15.21 -4.70 -64.32
C ALA A 3 -14.64 -3.83 -63.17
N LEU A 4 -15.15 -2.60 -62.99
CA LEU A 4 -14.77 -1.74 -61.87
C LEU A 4 -15.37 -2.21 -60.54
N ALA A 5 -16.58 -2.78 -60.58
CA ALA A 5 -17.21 -3.38 -59.40
C ALA A 5 -16.48 -4.66 -58.95
N ASP A 6 -15.98 -5.47 -59.89
CA ASP A 6 -15.20 -6.68 -59.58
C ASP A 6 -13.83 -6.33 -58.96
N VAL A 7 -13.13 -5.33 -59.50
CA VAL A 7 -11.86 -4.84 -58.92
C VAL A 7 -12.08 -4.25 -57.52
N ALA A 8 -13.14 -3.47 -57.33
CA ALA A 8 -13.50 -2.93 -56.02
C ALA A 8 -13.93 -4.04 -55.03
N GLY A 9 -14.59 -5.09 -55.51
CA GLY A 9 -14.97 -6.27 -54.72
C GLY A 9 -13.77 -7.09 -54.25
N VAL A 10 -12.79 -7.34 -55.13
CA VAL A 10 -11.53 -8.01 -54.78
C VAL A 10 -10.70 -7.17 -53.80
N GLY A 11 -10.68 -5.84 -53.97
CA GLY A 11 -10.04 -4.92 -53.01
C GLY A 11 -10.64 -5.01 -51.61
N LYS A 12 -11.98 -5.11 -51.49
CA LYS A 12 -12.67 -5.29 -50.21
C LYS A 12 -12.38 -6.64 -49.56
N LEU A 13 -12.33 -7.73 -50.33
CA LEU A 13 -11.97 -9.06 -49.82
C LEU A 13 -10.52 -9.12 -49.34
N ARG A 14 -9.60 -8.44 -50.03
CA ARG A 14 -8.19 -8.36 -49.61
C ARG A 14 -8.02 -7.52 -48.34
N ALA A 15 -8.78 -6.43 -48.19
CA ALA A 15 -8.79 -5.64 -46.95
C ALA A 15 -9.36 -6.41 -45.75
N GLN A 16 -10.34 -7.30 -45.97
CA GLN A 16 -10.86 -8.21 -44.94
C GLN A 16 -9.86 -9.30 -44.52
N ALA A 17 -8.84 -9.57 -45.34
CA ALA A 17 -7.75 -10.51 -45.02
C ALA A 17 -6.57 -9.85 -44.29
N LEU A 18 -6.57 -8.52 -44.12
CA LEU A 18 -5.53 -7.80 -43.40
C LEU A 18 -5.93 -7.65 -41.93
N LEU A 19 -5.30 -8.43 -41.07
CA LEU A 19 -5.41 -8.27 -39.62
C LEU A 19 -4.45 -7.17 -39.16
N ALA A 20 -4.99 -6.02 -38.77
CA ALA A 20 -4.22 -4.91 -38.21
C ALA A 20 -4.40 -4.85 -36.69
N SER A 21 -3.34 -4.45 -35.97
CA SER A 21 -3.45 -4.18 -34.54
C SER A 21 -4.29 -2.92 -34.32
N PRO A 22 -5.25 -2.93 -33.36
CA PRO A 22 -6.02 -1.74 -33.01
C PRO A 22 -5.23 -0.73 -32.18
N VAL A 23 -4.04 -1.11 -31.70
CA VAL A 23 -3.18 -0.29 -30.83
C VAL A 23 -1.73 -0.38 -31.28
N ASP A 24 -0.99 0.68 -31.02
CA ASP A 24 0.46 0.61 -31.01
C ASP A 24 0.92 -0.27 -29.84
N GLY A 25 1.87 -1.17 -30.09
CA GLY A 25 2.30 -2.09 -29.06
C GLY A 25 3.38 -3.06 -29.48
N ILE A 26 3.77 -3.89 -28.52
CA ILE A 26 4.81 -4.90 -28.65
C ILE A 26 4.12 -6.25 -28.82
N VAL A 27 4.46 -7.01 -29.88
CA VAL A 27 3.95 -8.37 -30.06
C VAL A 27 4.59 -9.27 -29.01
N SER A 28 3.81 -9.76 -28.06
CA SER A 28 4.28 -10.65 -27.00
C SER A 28 4.23 -12.12 -27.38
N ALA A 29 3.30 -12.48 -28.26
CA ALA A 29 3.18 -13.83 -28.77
C ALA A 29 2.60 -13.85 -30.18
N ARG A 30 3.12 -14.76 -31.00
CA ARG A 30 2.48 -15.19 -32.24
C ARG A 30 1.87 -16.57 -31.99
N LEU A 31 0.55 -16.65 -32.08
CA LEU A 31 -0.19 -17.86 -31.73
C LEU A 31 -0.36 -18.80 -32.93
N PHE A 32 -0.12 -18.30 -34.15
CA PHE A 32 -0.24 -19.06 -35.39
C PHE A 32 0.90 -18.76 -36.35
N GLU A 33 1.38 -19.80 -37.02
CA GLU A 33 2.44 -19.72 -38.03
C GLU A 33 1.87 -19.61 -39.45
N PRO A 34 2.61 -19.01 -40.40
CA PRO A 34 2.21 -18.97 -41.80
C PRO A 34 1.84 -20.36 -42.35
N GLY A 35 0.70 -20.46 -43.02
CA GLY A 35 0.17 -21.73 -43.54
C GLY A 35 -0.77 -22.48 -42.59
N SER A 36 -0.98 -21.96 -41.37
CA SER A 36 -1.97 -22.51 -40.44
C SER A 36 -3.39 -22.11 -40.82
N THR A 37 -4.36 -23.02 -40.66
CA THR A 37 -5.79 -22.72 -40.82
C THR A 37 -6.35 -22.09 -39.55
N ILE A 38 -7.01 -20.94 -39.67
CA ILE A 38 -7.56 -20.17 -38.54
C ILE A 38 -9.08 -20.14 -38.66
N VAL A 39 -9.78 -20.32 -37.54
CA VAL A 39 -11.24 -20.17 -37.46
C VAL A 39 -11.55 -18.78 -36.89
N ALA A 40 -12.68 -18.20 -37.34
CA ALA A 40 -13.13 -16.90 -36.84
C ALA A 40 -13.25 -16.91 -35.29
N GLY A 41 -12.78 -15.82 -34.67
CA GLY A 41 -12.77 -15.65 -33.22
C GLY A 41 -11.50 -16.13 -32.51
N GLN A 42 -10.57 -16.79 -33.21
CA GLN A 42 -9.27 -17.14 -32.62
C GLN A 42 -8.29 -15.96 -32.66
N ALA A 43 -7.60 -15.72 -31.54
CA ALA A 43 -6.54 -14.74 -31.48
C ALA A 43 -5.30 -15.21 -32.26
N VAL A 44 -4.76 -14.36 -33.13
CA VAL A 44 -3.61 -14.69 -34.00
C VAL A 44 -2.31 -14.14 -33.41
N LEU A 45 -2.36 -12.93 -32.87
CA LEU A 45 -1.26 -12.23 -32.23
C LEU A 45 -1.73 -11.73 -30.86
N GLN A 46 -0.82 -11.74 -29.90
CA GLN A 46 -0.98 -11.04 -28.64
C GLN A 46 -0.09 -9.80 -28.65
N VAL A 47 -0.68 -8.64 -28.37
CA VAL A 47 0.00 -7.34 -28.40
C VAL A 47 -0.14 -6.68 -27.02
N ILE A 48 0.97 -6.18 -26.48
CA ILE A 48 1.03 -5.42 -25.24
C ILE A 48 1.08 -3.94 -25.61
N ASN A 49 0.16 -3.14 -25.05
CA ASN A 49 0.22 -1.70 -25.14
C ASN A 49 1.10 -1.14 -24.01
N PRO A 50 2.31 -0.61 -24.28
CA PRO A 50 3.20 -0.08 -23.26
C PRO A 50 2.68 1.21 -22.64
N ALA A 51 1.70 1.90 -23.24
CA ALA A 51 1.11 3.13 -22.69
C ALA A 51 0.09 2.87 -21.56
N SER A 52 -0.29 1.60 -21.33
CA SER A 52 -1.32 1.23 -20.34
C SER A 52 -0.81 0.22 -19.31
N LEU A 53 0.46 0.34 -18.91
CA LEU A 53 1.07 -0.57 -17.95
C LEU A 53 0.71 -0.18 -16.51
N TRP A 54 0.39 -1.19 -15.72
CA TRP A 54 0.17 -1.07 -14.28
C TRP A 54 0.92 -2.19 -13.55
N VAL A 55 1.25 -1.93 -12.30
CA VAL A 55 1.73 -2.92 -11.36
C VAL A 55 0.55 -3.58 -10.67
N ARG A 56 0.59 -4.91 -10.55
CA ARG A 56 -0.36 -5.67 -9.76
C ARG A 56 0.28 -6.04 -8.42
N ALA A 57 -0.05 -5.28 -7.38
CA ALA A 57 0.38 -5.53 -6.01
C ALA A 57 -0.60 -6.47 -5.30
N ARG A 58 -0.05 -7.39 -4.49
CA ARG A 58 -0.81 -8.29 -3.61
C ARG A 58 -0.58 -7.80 -2.19
N ILE A 59 -1.65 -7.47 -1.48
CA ILE A 59 -1.59 -6.88 -0.14
C ILE A 59 -2.37 -7.77 0.81
N ASP A 60 -1.77 -8.13 1.94
CA ASP A 60 -2.44 -8.85 3.02
C ASP A 60 -3.75 -8.15 3.43
N GLN A 61 -4.81 -8.93 3.61
CA GLN A 61 -6.14 -8.39 3.91
C GLN A 61 -6.19 -7.55 5.19
N GLY A 62 -5.38 -7.88 6.21
CA GLY A 62 -5.26 -7.10 7.45
C GLY A 62 -4.72 -5.69 7.23
N GLN A 63 -3.84 -5.53 6.23
CA GLN A 63 -3.21 -4.24 5.89
C GLN A 63 -3.95 -3.50 4.77
N ALA A 64 -4.75 -4.20 3.97
CA ALA A 64 -5.51 -3.63 2.85
C ALA A 64 -6.65 -2.68 3.28
N GLY A 65 -7.05 -2.68 4.55
CA GLY A 65 -8.15 -1.87 5.08
C GLY A 65 -8.00 -0.37 4.84
N GLY A 66 -6.75 0.13 4.87
CA GLY A 66 -6.41 1.54 4.63
C GLY A 66 -6.18 1.91 3.16
N VAL A 67 -6.18 0.94 2.23
CA VAL A 67 -5.85 1.19 0.83
C VAL A 67 -7.08 1.69 0.06
N ARG A 68 -6.93 2.80 -0.66
CA ARG A 68 -7.98 3.45 -1.44
C ARG A 68 -7.45 3.91 -2.80
N VAL A 69 -8.33 3.96 -3.78
CA VAL A 69 -8.04 4.56 -5.09
C VAL A 69 -7.67 6.03 -4.89
N GLY A 70 -6.66 6.50 -5.63
CA GLY A 70 -6.12 7.86 -5.54
C GLY A 70 -4.95 8.05 -4.57
N GLN A 71 -4.58 7.02 -3.80
CA GLN A 71 -3.40 7.11 -2.93
C GLN A 71 -2.10 7.11 -3.73
N SER A 72 -1.16 7.94 -3.28
CA SER A 72 0.20 7.94 -3.80
C SER A 72 0.91 6.63 -3.48
N ALA A 73 1.69 6.14 -4.43
CA ALA A 73 2.49 4.95 -4.28
C ALA A 73 3.91 5.22 -4.80
N GLU A 74 4.87 4.52 -4.20
CA GLU A 74 6.24 4.43 -4.66
C GLU A 74 6.46 3.04 -5.24
N ILE A 75 7.03 2.98 -6.44
CA ILE A 75 7.31 1.73 -7.15
C ILE A 75 8.82 1.61 -7.31
N VAL A 76 9.39 0.49 -6.87
CA VAL A 76 10.81 0.17 -7.06
C VAL A 76 10.92 -1.06 -7.94
N LEU A 77 11.60 -0.91 -9.07
CA LEU A 77 11.84 -2.02 -10.00
C LEU A 77 13.00 -2.87 -9.48
N ARG A 78 12.92 -4.20 -9.63
CA ARG A 78 14.01 -5.09 -9.25
C ARG A 78 15.26 -4.90 -10.13
N SER A 79 15.06 -4.53 -11.39
CA SER A 79 16.10 -4.18 -12.35
C SER A 79 16.79 -2.85 -12.03
N ASP A 80 16.13 -1.95 -11.28
CA ASP A 80 16.63 -0.62 -10.92
C ASP A 80 16.27 -0.27 -9.47
N ALA A 81 16.83 -1.05 -8.54
CA ALA A 81 16.50 -0.94 -7.11
C ALA A 81 16.94 0.39 -6.45
N LYS A 82 17.66 1.26 -7.16
CA LYS A 82 18.12 2.56 -6.66
C LYS A 82 17.15 3.69 -6.99
N ARG A 83 16.20 3.45 -7.89
CA ARG A 83 15.29 4.48 -8.39
C ARG A 83 13.87 4.20 -7.92
N VAL A 84 13.26 5.23 -7.37
CA VAL A 84 11.85 5.23 -7.00
C VAL A 84 11.06 5.87 -8.13
N TYR A 85 10.05 5.15 -8.60
CA TYR A 85 9.12 5.63 -9.60
C TYR A 85 7.81 6.02 -8.90
N PRO A 86 7.35 7.28 -9.05
CA PRO A 86 6.08 7.69 -8.48
C PRO A 86 4.93 6.98 -9.21
N GLY A 87 3.92 6.60 -8.45
CA GLY A 87 2.72 5.95 -8.93
C GLY A 87 1.48 6.30 -8.12
N GLU A 88 0.34 5.76 -8.55
CA GLU A 88 -0.97 6.02 -7.95
C GLU A 88 -1.83 4.76 -7.98
N VAL A 89 -2.57 4.51 -6.90
CA VAL A 89 -3.54 3.42 -6.84
C VAL A 89 -4.71 3.73 -7.77
N GLN A 90 -4.81 2.99 -8.87
CA GLN A 90 -5.89 3.14 -9.86
C GLN A 90 -7.09 2.25 -9.54
N ARG A 91 -6.86 1.05 -9.01
CA ARG A 91 -7.93 0.11 -8.71
C ARG A 91 -7.61 -0.78 -7.54
N VAL A 92 -8.57 -0.93 -6.65
CA VAL A 92 -8.55 -1.94 -5.59
C VAL A 92 -9.62 -2.96 -5.95
N ASP A 93 -9.23 -4.20 -6.22
CA ASP A 93 -10.18 -5.24 -6.63
C ASP A 93 -11.09 -5.61 -5.45
N TRP A 94 -12.36 -5.90 -5.72
CA TRP A 94 -13.36 -6.24 -4.70
C TRP A 94 -13.28 -7.69 -4.25
N LEU A 95 -12.79 -8.56 -5.13
CA LEU A 95 -12.62 -9.98 -4.86
C LEU A 95 -11.25 -10.20 -4.20
N SER A 96 -11.25 -10.54 -2.92
CA SER A 96 -10.07 -11.04 -2.21
C SER A 96 -9.82 -12.49 -2.64
N ASP A 97 -8.57 -12.88 -2.85
CA ASP A 97 -8.24 -14.30 -3.03
C ASP A 97 -8.44 -14.98 -1.67
N SER A 98 -9.58 -15.66 -1.51
CA SER A 98 -9.96 -16.28 -0.23
C SER A 98 -9.01 -17.40 0.21
N VAL A 99 -8.13 -17.89 -0.67
CA VAL A 99 -7.11 -18.89 -0.33
C VAL A 99 -5.83 -18.22 0.15
N ALA A 100 -5.43 -17.12 -0.49
CA ALA A 100 -4.20 -16.40 -0.15
C ALA A 100 -4.39 -15.32 0.94
N GLU A 101 -5.64 -14.96 1.27
CA GLU A 101 -5.97 -13.84 2.17
C GLU A 101 -5.38 -12.49 1.69
N GLU A 102 -5.26 -12.34 0.38
CA GLU A 102 -4.66 -11.17 -0.27
C GLU A 102 -5.68 -10.40 -1.11
N ARG A 103 -5.56 -9.08 -1.06
CA ARG A 103 -6.28 -8.16 -1.93
C ARG A 103 -5.39 -7.67 -3.06
N ILE A 104 -5.93 -7.69 -4.28
CA ILE A 104 -5.23 -7.20 -5.46
C ILE A 104 -5.43 -5.69 -5.61
N VAL A 105 -4.31 -4.98 -5.75
CA VAL A 105 -4.27 -3.54 -5.98
C VAL A 105 -3.48 -3.26 -7.24
N ASN A 106 -4.10 -2.51 -8.16
CA ASN A 106 -3.49 -2.11 -9.42
C ASN A 106 -2.98 -0.67 -9.26
N VAL A 107 -1.67 -0.49 -9.43
CA VAL A 107 -0.98 0.79 -9.26
C VAL A 107 -0.42 1.22 -10.61
N ALA A 108 -0.78 2.40 -11.08
CA ALA A 108 -0.23 2.95 -12.31
C ALA A 108 1.04 3.74 -12.01
N PHE A 109 1.99 3.72 -12.95
CA PHE A 109 3.11 4.66 -12.93
C PHE A 109 2.61 6.06 -13.29
N ALA A 110 3.10 7.10 -12.61
CA ALA A 110 2.87 8.48 -13.03
C ALA A 110 3.57 8.78 -14.37
N ALA A 111 4.72 8.14 -14.60
CA ALA A 111 5.41 8.11 -15.89
C ALA A 111 6.01 6.71 -16.09
N ILE A 112 5.68 6.07 -17.22
CA ILE A 112 6.12 4.70 -17.52
C ILE A 112 7.63 4.71 -17.83
N PRO A 113 8.45 3.88 -17.16
CA PRO A 113 9.88 3.82 -17.40
C PRO A 113 10.21 3.25 -18.79
N ASP A 114 11.21 3.81 -19.47
CA ASP A 114 11.65 3.36 -20.81
C ASP A 114 12.17 1.92 -20.82
N ALA A 115 12.71 1.43 -19.69
CA ALA A 115 13.38 0.13 -19.57
C ALA A 115 12.59 -0.88 -18.70
N LEU A 116 11.27 -0.82 -18.70
CA LEU A 116 10.42 -1.73 -17.93
C LEU A 116 10.28 -3.09 -18.64
N SER A 117 10.54 -4.18 -17.90
CA SER A 117 10.26 -5.54 -18.39
C SER A 117 8.88 -6.02 -17.94
N ILE A 118 8.06 -6.48 -18.89
CA ILE A 118 6.74 -7.04 -18.56
C ILE A 118 6.90 -8.36 -17.79
N GLY A 119 6.19 -8.48 -16.68
CA GLY A 119 6.29 -9.64 -15.78
C GLY A 119 7.43 -9.54 -14.76
N GLU A 120 8.15 -8.42 -14.73
CA GLU A 120 9.12 -8.13 -13.68
C GLU A 120 8.46 -8.02 -12.30
N LEU A 121 9.16 -8.50 -11.28
CA LEU A 121 8.76 -8.31 -9.89
C LEU A 121 9.18 -6.91 -9.43
N VAL A 122 8.27 -6.21 -8.77
CA VAL A 122 8.48 -4.86 -8.28
C VAL A 122 8.04 -4.76 -6.83
N GLU A 123 8.63 -3.85 -6.08
CA GLU A 123 8.17 -3.47 -4.75
C GLU A 123 7.27 -2.24 -4.87
N VAL A 124 6.16 -2.24 -4.12
CA VAL A 124 5.22 -1.13 -4.10
C VAL A 124 4.97 -0.72 -2.66
N THR A 125 5.22 0.54 -2.35
CA THR A 125 4.91 1.17 -1.07
C THR A 125 3.74 2.12 -1.28
N ILE A 126 2.59 1.83 -0.68
CA ILE A 126 1.39 2.68 -0.80
C ILE A 126 1.30 3.55 0.46
N GLY A 127 1.21 4.87 0.25
CA GLY A 127 0.92 5.82 1.33
C GLY A 127 -0.53 5.66 1.78
N THR A 128 -0.74 5.04 2.93
CA THR A 128 -2.02 5.10 3.64
C THR A 128 -2.08 6.40 4.44
N ALA A 129 -3.29 6.82 4.85
CA ALA A 129 -3.49 8.12 5.50
C ALA A 129 -2.47 8.35 6.63
N GLU A 130 -1.78 9.50 6.57
CA GLU A 130 -0.87 9.93 7.62
C GLU A 130 -1.62 9.95 8.94
N LEU A 131 -1.08 9.22 9.91
CA LEU A 131 -1.53 9.36 11.29
C LEU A 131 -1.20 10.79 11.72
N PRO A 132 -2.11 11.47 12.44
CA PRO A 132 -1.79 12.79 12.99
C PRO A 132 -0.45 12.74 13.74
N ASP A 133 0.41 13.73 13.51
CA ASP A 133 1.66 13.83 14.27
C ASP A 133 1.32 13.96 15.75
N ALA A 134 1.63 12.92 16.49
CA ALA A 134 1.14 12.70 17.85
C ALA A 134 2.19 11.93 18.65
N PRO A 135 2.39 12.25 19.94
CA PRO A 135 3.31 11.52 20.80
C PRO A 135 2.96 10.03 20.88
N TRP A 136 4.00 9.20 20.87
CA TRP A 136 3.88 7.75 21.02
C TRP A 136 4.48 7.28 22.33
N LEU A 137 3.67 6.62 23.15
CA LEU A 137 4.10 6.06 24.43
C LEU A 137 4.02 4.53 24.41
N PRO A 138 4.85 3.81 25.18
CA PRO A 138 4.62 2.39 25.42
C PRO A 138 3.22 2.20 26.03
N ALA A 139 2.49 1.17 25.59
CA ALA A 139 1.13 0.91 26.08
C ALA A 139 1.08 0.74 27.61
N ALA A 140 2.18 0.27 28.22
CA ALA A 140 2.30 0.14 29.68
C ALA A 140 2.26 1.48 30.44
N ALA A 141 2.57 2.60 29.79
CA ALA A 141 2.50 3.94 30.37
C ALA A 141 1.06 4.46 30.47
N VAL A 142 0.17 3.97 29.60
CA VAL A 142 -1.26 4.28 29.62
C VAL A 142 -1.93 3.46 30.71
N LYS A 143 -2.62 4.14 31.62
CA LYS A 143 -3.36 3.54 32.73
C LYS A 143 -4.84 3.87 32.61
N ARG A 144 -5.66 2.89 33.00
CA ARG A 144 -7.09 3.08 33.18
C ARG A 144 -7.38 3.36 34.66
N VAL A 145 -7.82 4.56 34.98
CA VAL A 145 -8.28 4.96 36.33
C VAL A 145 -9.72 5.44 36.20
N ASP A 146 -10.63 4.94 37.03
CA ASP A 146 -12.05 5.30 37.01
C ASP A 146 -12.70 5.25 35.60
N ARG A 147 -12.33 4.21 34.83
CA ARG A 147 -12.76 3.96 33.44
C ARG A 147 -12.28 4.98 32.40
N GLN A 148 -11.40 5.91 32.76
CA GLN A 148 -10.74 6.84 31.85
C GLN A 148 -9.31 6.40 31.57
N ASP A 149 -8.89 6.47 30.31
CA ASP A 149 -7.49 6.28 29.92
C ASP A 149 -6.71 7.57 30.21
N GLY A 150 -5.50 7.41 30.74
CA GLY A 150 -4.66 8.52 31.17
C GLY A 150 -3.22 8.08 31.40
N VAL A 151 -2.35 9.04 31.68
CA VAL A 151 -0.96 8.80 32.04
C VAL A 151 -0.63 9.47 33.37
N TRP A 152 0.40 8.99 34.04
CA TRP A 152 0.97 9.68 35.20
C TRP A 152 1.99 10.70 34.72
N ARG A 153 1.67 11.98 34.83
CA ARG A 153 2.58 13.09 34.50
C ARG A 153 3.37 13.52 35.73
N ILE A 154 4.64 13.79 35.54
CA ILE A 154 5.53 14.29 36.60
C ILE A 154 5.54 15.82 36.55
N LYS A 155 5.30 16.46 37.69
CA LYS A 155 5.49 17.90 37.87
C LYS A 155 6.05 18.15 39.27
N ASP A 156 7.17 18.86 39.37
CA ASP A 156 7.84 19.18 40.64
C ASP A 156 8.13 17.94 41.53
N GLY A 157 8.50 16.81 40.90
CA GLY A 157 8.81 15.54 41.60
C GLY A 157 7.59 14.77 42.12
N ARG A 158 6.38 15.20 41.75
CA ARG A 158 5.11 14.56 42.12
C ARG A 158 4.37 14.09 40.88
N VAL A 159 3.59 13.02 41.03
CA VAL A 159 2.77 12.50 39.93
C VAL A 159 1.33 12.94 40.07
N ALA A 160 0.73 13.29 38.93
CA ALA A 160 -0.70 13.53 38.79
C ALA A 160 -1.24 12.70 37.64
N PHE A 161 -2.44 12.14 37.82
CA PHE A 161 -3.14 11.47 36.74
C PHE A 161 -3.61 12.54 35.74
N HIS A 162 -3.27 12.35 34.48
CA HIS A 162 -3.69 13.23 33.40
C HIS A 162 -4.45 12.41 32.36
N PRO A 163 -5.75 12.66 32.15
CA PRO A 163 -6.52 11.97 31.12
C PRO A 163 -5.92 12.23 29.73
N VAL A 164 -5.93 11.20 28.88
CA VAL A 164 -5.45 11.31 27.50
C VAL A 164 -6.41 10.62 26.56
N GLU A 165 -6.46 11.10 25.32
CA GLU A 165 -7.16 10.41 24.24
C GLU A 165 -6.18 9.48 23.53
N VAL A 166 -6.45 8.17 23.55
CA VAL A 166 -5.58 7.16 22.96
C VAL A 166 -6.09 6.81 21.57
N GLY A 167 -5.20 6.87 20.59
CA GLY A 167 -5.45 6.47 19.21
C GLY A 167 -5.11 5.01 18.96
N ILE A 168 -4.46 4.75 17.83
CA ILE A 168 -4.10 3.39 17.45
C ILE A 168 -2.95 2.85 18.32
N SER A 169 -2.87 1.53 18.40
CA SER A 169 -1.72 0.84 18.99
C SER A 169 -1.01 0.00 17.95
N THR A 170 0.31 -0.02 18.01
CA THR A 170 1.18 -0.74 17.10
C THR A 170 1.53 -2.13 17.65
N LEU A 171 1.93 -3.05 16.77
CA LEU A 171 2.30 -4.42 17.15
C LEU A 171 3.56 -4.48 18.03
N ASP A 172 4.44 -3.48 17.97
CA ASP A 172 5.59 -3.33 18.89
C ASP A 172 5.19 -2.77 20.27
N GLY A 173 3.89 -2.62 20.55
CA GLY A 173 3.36 -2.29 21.88
C GLY A 173 3.38 -0.80 22.22
N ARG A 174 3.36 0.07 21.22
CA ARG A 174 3.22 1.53 21.41
C ARG A 174 1.78 1.95 21.18
N SER A 175 1.37 3.04 21.82
CA SER A 175 0.05 3.65 21.67
C SER A 175 0.22 5.12 21.31
N GLN A 176 -0.56 5.57 20.33
CA GLN A 176 -0.62 6.96 19.91
C GLN A 176 -1.44 7.76 20.91
N ILE A 177 -0.98 8.96 21.29
CA ILE A 177 -1.71 9.87 22.17
C ILE A 177 -2.23 11.05 21.35
N LEU A 178 -3.53 11.03 21.03
CA LEU A 178 -4.18 12.02 20.17
C LEU A 178 -4.40 13.36 20.88
N ALA A 179 -4.65 13.32 22.19
CA ALA A 179 -4.87 14.52 23.00
C ALA A 179 -4.47 14.31 24.46
N GLY A 180 -4.25 15.42 25.18
CA GLY A 180 -3.96 15.44 26.61
C GLY A 180 -2.48 15.52 26.97
N LEU A 181 -1.55 15.53 26.01
CA LEU A 181 -0.13 15.74 26.27
C LEU A 181 0.45 16.80 25.34
N ALA A 182 1.36 17.60 25.87
CA ALA A 182 2.15 18.56 25.11
C ALA A 182 3.60 18.09 24.95
N ALA A 183 4.28 18.59 23.91
CA ALA A 183 5.70 18.36 23.75
C ALA A 183 6.48 18.87 24.98
N GLY A 184 7.33 18.01 25.54
CA GLY A 184 8.09 18.28 26.76
C GLY A 184 7.43 17.82 28.06
N ASP A 185 6.23 17.24 28.02
CA ASP A 185 5.64 16.61 29.20
C ASP A 185 6.39 15.33 29.60
N GLU A 186 6.81 15.27 30.86
CA GLU A 186 7.41 14.06 31.43
C GLU A 186 6.33 13.11 31.96
N VAL A 187 6.33 11.88 31.47
CA VAL A 187 5.37 10.84 31.83
C VAL A 187 6.06 9.61 32.42
N VAL A 188 5.41 8.96 33.38
CA VAL A 188 5.92 7.73 33.97
C VAL A 188 5.61 6.56 33.04
N VAL A 189 6.66 5.98 32.44
CA VAL A 189 6.52 4.80 31.56
C VAL A 189 6.32 3.51 32.37
N HIS A 190 6.98 3.40 33.52
CA HIS A 190 6.90 2.24 34.39
C HIS A 190 7.10 2.66 35.86
N SER A 191 6.38 1.99 36.77
CA SER A 191 6.52 2.16 38.22
C SER A 191 6.51 0.78 38.91
N GLU A 192 7.32 0.62 39.95
CA GLU A 192 7.37 -0.64 40.74
C GLU A 192 6.05 -0.94 41.47
N GLN A 193 5.30 0.11 41.80
CA GLN A 193 4.03 0.03 42.51
C GLN A 193 2.97 0.87 41.80
N ALA A 194 1.71 0.59 42.09
CA ALA A 194 0.60 1.42 41.63
C ALA A 194 0.76 2.85 42.18
N LEU A 195 0.80 3.83 41.28
CA LEU A 195 0.88 5.24 41.66
C LEU A 195 -0.48 5.77 42.09
N GLN A 196 -0.45 6.67 43.07
CA GLN A 196 -1.61 7.44 43.51
C GLN A 196 -1.37 8.92 43.20
N PRO A 197 -2.42 9.74 43.06
CA PRO A 197 -2.27 11.17 42.90
C PRO A 197 -1.44 11.78 44.04
N ASP A 198 -0.58 12.75 43.70
CA ASP A 198 0.34 13.44 44.62
C ASP A 198 1.46 12.57 45.23
N ALA A 199 1.64 11.33 44.76
CA ALA A 199 2.77 10.52 45.20
C ALA A 199 4.10 11.18 44.82
N LYS A 200 5.03 11.24 45.78
CA LYS A 200 6.42 11.63 45.50
C LYS A 200 7.11 10.50 44.76
N VAL A 201 7.73 10.82 43.63
CA VAL A 201 8.45 9.85 42.82
C VAL A 201 9.90 10.23 42.69
N ARG A 202 10.75 9.23 42.47
CA ARG A 202 12.15 9.41 42.10
C ARG A 202 12.37 8.73 40.76
N VAL A 203 12.74 9.51 39.76
CA VAL A 203 13.09 8.98 38.44
C VAL A 203 14.42 8.25 38.54
N VAL A 204 14.45 7.01 38.05
CA VAL A 204 15.66 6.16 38.01
C VAL A 204 15.87 5.67 36.59
N ALA A 205 17.13 5.53 36.17
CA ALA A 205 17.47 5.06 34.82
C ALA A 205 17.08 3.59 34.58
N ALA A 206 16.99 2.79 35.65
CA ALA A 206 16.50 1.42 35.62
C ALA A 206 15.86 1.06 36.97
N ILE A 207 14.78 0.29 36.92
CA ILE A 207 14.22 -0.37 38.09
C ILE A 207 15.07 -1.62 38.32
N VAL A 208 15.96 -1.55 39.32
CA VAL A 208 16.77 -2.70 39.68
C VAL A 208 15.86 -3.69 40.40
N GLY A 209 15.38 -4.69 39.68
CA GLY A 209 14.71 -5.83 40.28
C GLY A 209 15.65 -6.45 41.31
N ALA A 210 15.31 -6.33 42.59
CA ALA A 210 15.99 -7.09 43.62
C ALA A 210 15.81 -8.58 43.26
N ARG A 211 16.88 -9.22 42.78
CA ARG A 211 16.96 -10.69 42.71
C ARG A 211 16.64 -11.21 44.11
N ARG A 212 15.48 -11.85 44.27
CA ARG A 212 15.26 -12.82 45.33
C ARG A 212 15.67 -14.19 44.80
#